data_AF-A0A976L9E5-F1
#
_entry.id   AF-A0A976L9E5-F1
#
_cell.length_a   1.000
_cell.length_b   1.000
_cell.length_c   1.000
_cell.angle_alpha   90.00
_cell.angle_beta   90.00
_cell.angle_gamma   90.00
#
_symmetry.space_group_name_H-M   'P 1'
#
loop_
_entity.id
_entity.type
_entity.pdbx_description
1 polymer ?
#
loop_
_entity_poly.entity_id
_entity_poly.type
_entity_poly.pdbx_seq_one_letter_code
_entity_poly.pdbx_strand_id
1 'polypeptide(L)' 'MSKRQRGQSQHTASAQVAISVRSGRRIEKGGQAFIPGERHWRTREDPFEAIWQKELVPLLEKEAQLTGLTLLEYLEDEH' A
#
# COMPACT_ATOMS: atom_id res chain seq x y z
N MET A 1 14.78 -15.97 0.54
CA MET A 1 15.47 -17.04 -0.22
C MET A 1 15.75 -18.33 0.57
N SER A 2 15.40 -18.43 1.86
CA SER A 2 15.71 -19.61 2.69
C SER A 2 14.97 -20.91 2.31
N LYS A 3 13.78 -20.84 1.69
CA LYS A 3 12.94 -22.03 1.41
C LYS A 3 13.44 -22.86 0.22
N ARG A 4 13.91 -22.18 -0.83
CA ARG A 4 14.46 -22.82 -2.04
C ARG A 4 15.84 -23.41 -1.83
N GLN A 5 16.67 -22.77 -1.00
CA GLN A 5 17.95 -23.32 -0.52
C GLN A 5 17.77 -24.58 0.33
N ARG A 6 16.61 -24.75 0.97
CA ARG A 6 16.22 -25.95 1.72
C ARG A 6 15.59 -27.05 0.85
N GLY A 7 15.68 -26.96 -0.47
CA GLY A 7 15.22 -28.00 -1.41
C GLY A 7 13.71 -28.02 -1.68
N GLN A 8 12.93 -27.07 -1.15
CA GLN A 8 11.49 -27.02 -1.42
C GLN A 8 11.20 -26.71 -2.89
N SER A 9 10.12 -27.24 -3.45
CA SER A 9 9.70 -26.92 -4.82
C SER A 9 9.33 -25.44 -4.96
N GLN A 10 9.35 -24.93 -6.19
CA GLN A 10 9.04 -23.52 -6.39
C GLN A 10 7.60 -23.18 -6.04
N HIS A 11 6.68 -24.12 -6.26
CA HIS A 11 5.27 -23.95 -5.94
C HIS A 11 5.07 -23.76 -4.43
N THR A 12 5.67 -24.63 -3.61
CA THR A 12 5.53 -24.57 -2.15
C THR A 12 6.25 -23.37 -1.56
N ALA A 13 7.44 -23.05 -2.05
CA ALA A 13 8.18 -21.88 -1.59
C ALA A 13 7.46 -20.57 -1.92
N SER A 14 6.87 -20.45 -3.12
CA SER A 14 6.17 -19.23 -3.55
C SER A 14 4.86 -19.04 -2.78
N ALA A 15 4.10 -20.12 -2.57
CA ALA A 15 2.87 -20.07 -1.78
C ALA A 15 3.12 -19.65 -0.32
N GLN A 16 4.19 -20.16 0.31
CA GLN A 16 4.54 -19.84 1.69
C GLN A 16 4.89 -18.36 1.92
N VAL A 17 5.33 -17.64 0.88
CA VAL A 17 5.69 -16.22 0.97
C VAL A 17 4.70 -15.33 0.21
N ALA A 18 3.51 -15.87 -0.14
CA ALA A 18 2.42 -15.16 -0.79
C ALA A 18 2.83 -14.44 -2.11
N ILE A 19 3.68 -15.07 -2.93
CA ILE A 19 4.01 -14.57 -4.26
C ILE A 19 3.64 -15.58 -5.36
N SER A 20 3.51 -15.10 -6.59
CA SER A 20 3.34 -15.98 -7.73
C SER A 20 4.60 -16.82 -7.99
N VAL A 21 4.41 -18.03 -8.52
CA VAL A 21 5.50 -18.93 -8.94
C VAL A 21 6.42 -18.26 -9.97
N ARG A 22 5.85 -17.42 -10.86
CA ARG A 22 6.62 -16.63 -11.83
C ARG A 22 7.55 -15.63 -11.14
N SER A 23 7.07 -14.92 -10.11
CA SER A 23 7.90 -14.02 -9.30
C SER A 23 9.00 -14.77 -8.57
N GLY A 24 8.70 -15.93 -7.97
CA GLY A 24 9.70 -16.80 -7.37
C GLY A 24 10.81 -17.20 -8.36
N ARG A 25 10.43 -17.64 -9.57
CA ARG A 25 11.40 -18.05 -10.61
C ARG A 25 12.28 -16.90 -11.06
N ARG A 26 11.72 -15.68 -11.12
CA ARG A 26 12.49 -14.48 -11.46
C ARG A 26 13.54 -14.17 -10.39
N ILE A 27 13.17 -14.26 -9.11
CA ILE A 27 14.08 -14.02 -7.97
C ILE A 27 15.24 -15.03 -8.00
N GLU A 28 14.97 -16.30 -8.32
CA GLU A 28 16.02 -17.33 -8.43
C GLU A 28 17.02 -17.09 -9.54
N LYS A 29 16.59 -16.54 -10.67
CA LYS A 29 17.46 -16.24 -11.82
C LYS A 29 18.31 -14.98 -11.62
N GLY A 30 18.44 -14.49 -10.38
CA GLY A 30 19.12 -13.23 -10.09
C GLY A 30 18.34 -11.99 -10.52
N GLY A 31 17.06 -12.16 -10.89
CA GLY A 31 16.18 -11.02 -11.11
C GLY A 31 15.99 -10.28 -9.79
N GLN A 32 16.36 -9.00 -9.77
CA GLN A 32 16.15 -8.14 -8.63
C GLN A 32 14.67 -8.22 -8.23
N ALA A 33 14.40 -8.36 -6.92
CA ALA A 33 13.05 -8.14 -6.42
C ALA A 33 12.60 -6.81 -7.02
N PHE A 34 11.49 -6.82 -7.76
CA PHE A 34 10.96 -5.58 -8.31
C PHE A 34 10.53 -4.75 -7.10
N ILE A 35 11.43 -3.87 -6.66
CA ILE A 35 11.10 -2.74 -5.83
C ILE A 35 10.49 -1.78 -6.85
N PRO A 36 9.16 -1.62 -6.88
CA PRO A 36 8.60 -0.59 -7.73
C PRO A 36 9.29 0.71 -7.31
N GLY A 37 9.93 1.39 -8.26
CA GLY A 37 10.39 2.75 -8.00
C GLY A 37 9.20 3.57 -7.50
N GLU A 38 9.48 4.58 -6.67
CA GLU A 38 8.45 5.51 -6.23
C GLU A 38 7.72 6.05 -7.47
N ARG A 39 6.41 5.76 -7.57
CA ARG A 39 5.64 6.22 -8.71
C ARG A 39 5.47 7.72 -8.56
N HIS A 40 6.15 8.47 -9.42
CA HIS A 40 6.05 9.93 -9.45
C HIS A 40 4.69 10.46 -9.94
N TRP A 41 3.81 9.58 -10.42
CA TRP A 41 2.53 9.95 -11.03
C TRP A 41 1.36 9.31 -10.29
N ARG A 42 0.31 10.10 -10.06
CA ARG A 42 -0.98 9.62 -9.56
C ARG A 42 -1.90 9.39 -10.76
N THR A 43 -2.69 8.32 -10.71
CA THR A 43 -3.74 8.05 -11.72
C THR A 43 -4.94 8.98 -11.58
N ARG A 44 -5.10 9.62 -10.42
CA ARG A 44 -6.21 10.51 -10.08
C ARG A 44 -5.69 11.68 -9.25
N GLU A 45 -6.33 12.83 -9.45
CA GLU A 45 -6.17 13.98 -8.56
C GLU A 45 -6.60 13.60 -7.13
N ASP A 46 -6.03 14.30 -6.15
CA ASP A 46 -6.35 14.03 -4.75
C ASP A 46 -7.69 14.71 -4.42
N PRO A 47 -8.75 13.93 -4.10
CA PRO A 47 -10.07 14.49 -3.84
C PRO A 47 -10.10 15.41 -2.62
N PHE A 48 -9.09 15.32 -1.74
CA PHE A 48 -9.02 16.12 -0.52
C PHE A 48 -8.01 17.26 -0.61
N GLU A 49 -7.36 17.49 -1.76
CA GLU A 49 -6.31 18.52 -1.90
C GLU A 49 -6.77 19.91 -1.44
N ALA A 50 -8.00 20.28 -1.78
CA ALA A 50 -8.57 21.59 -1.46
C ALA A 50 -8.92 21.77 0.02
N ILE A 51 -9.23 20.68 0.73
CA ILE A 51 -9.84 20.68 2.07
C ILE A 51 -8.93 20.10 3.17
N TRP A 52 -7.92 19.31 2.81
CA TRP A 52 -7.09 18.58 3.77
C TRP A 52 -6.45 19.52 4.80
N GLN A 53 -5.69 20.50 4.33
CA GLN A 53 -5.00 21.46 5.19
C GLN A 53 -5.94 22.50 5.82
N LYS A 54 -7.07 22.77 5.17
CA LYS A 54 -7.98 23.86 5.58
C LYS A 54 -8.99 23.41 6.64
N GLU A 55 -9.40 22.15 6.61
CA GLU A 55 -10.53 21.65 7.39
C GLU A 55 -10.16 20.41 8.19
N LEU A 56 -9.65 19.36 7.53
CA LEU A 56 -9.39 18.08 8.18
C LEU A 56 -8.24 18.14 9.19
N VAL A 57 -7.14 18.81 8.85
CA VAL A 57 -6.00 18.99 9.76
C VAL A 57 -6.41 19.75 11.02
N PRO A 58 -7.07 20.93 10.96
CA PRO A 58 -7.57 21.61 12.16
C PRO A 58 -8.50 20.77 13.03
N LEU A 59 -9.39 19.97 12.43
CA LEU A 59 -10.27 19.06 13.18
C LEU A 59 -9.47 18.01 13.96
N LEU A 60 -8.49 17.38 13.31
CA LEU A 60 -7.62 16.37 13.91
C LEU A 60 -6.65 16.95 14.95
N GLU A 61 -6.16 18.17 14.75
CA GLU A 61 -5.33 18.87 15.75
C GLU A 61 -6.14 19.19 17.01
N LYS A 62 -7.42 19.54 16.85
CA LYS A 62 -8.33 19.81 17.95
C LYS A 62 -8.75 18.53 18.68
N GLU A 63 -9.05 17.46 17.94
CA GLU A 63 -9.45 16.17 18.49
C GLU A 63 -8.81 15.02 17.71
N ALA A 64 -7.66 14.56 18.21
CA ALA A 64 -6.87 13.52 17.56
C ALA A 64 -7.55 12.13 17.60
N GLN A 65 -8.59 11.95 18.42
CA GLN A 65 -9.35 10.70 18.46
C GLN A 65 -10.44 10.62 17.38
N LEU A 66 -10.65 11.67 16.58
CA LEU A 66 -11.60 11.60 15.46
C LEU A 66 -11.23 10.46 14.53
N THR A 67 -12.22 9.61 14.27
CA THR A 67 -12.05 8.48 13.36
C THR A 67 -12.18 8.94 11.91
N GLY A 68 -11.59 8.18 10.98
CA GLY A 68 -11.78 8.43 9.56
C GLY A 68 -13.25 8.37 9.13
N LEU A 69 -14.09 7.57 9.82
CA LEU A 69 -15.53 7.53 9.56
C LEU A 69 -16.19 8.86 9.93
N THR A 70 -15.90 9.40 11.11
CA THR A 70 -16.46 10.68 11.56
C THR A 70 -16.04 11.83 10.65
N LEU A 71 -14.80 11.83 10.17
CA LEU A 71 -14.35 12.82 9.19
C LEU A 71 -15.06 12.66 7.85
N LEU A 72 -15.33 11.42 7.41
CA LEU A 72 -16.07 11.17 6.18
C LEU A 72 -17.53 11.65 6.30
N GLU A 73 -18.21 11.32 7.40
CA GLU A 73 -19.58 11.79 7.68
C GLU A 73 -19.65 13.33 7.66
N TYR A 74 -18.69 13.99 8.29
CA TYR A 74 -18.57 15.45 8.23
C TYR A 74 -18.45 15.99 6.78
N LEU A 75 -17.62 15.34 5.95
CA LEU A 75 -17.45 15.75 4.56
C LEU A 75 -18.70 15.49 3.71
N GLU A 76 -19.42 14.39 3.97
CA GLU A 76 -20.68 14.08 3.27
C GLU A 76 -21.81 15.06 3.64
N ASP A 77 -21.79 15.63 4.84
CA ASP A 77 -22.75 16.64 5.27
C ASP A 77 -22.45 18.04 4.69
N GLU A 78 -21.17 18.39 4.52
CA GLU A 78 -20.74 19.74 4.10
C GLU A 78 -20.44 19.89 2.58
N HIS A 79 -20.27 18.79 1.83
CA HIS A 79 -19.90 18.79 0.39
C HIS A 79 -20.72 17.83 -0.48
#